data_AF-A0A7C3PM82-F1
#
_entry.id   AF-A0A7C3PM82-F1
#
_cell.length_a   1.000
_cell.length_b   1.000
_cell.length_c   1.000
_cell.angle_alpha   90.00
_cell.angle_beta   90.00
_cell.angle_gamma   90.00
#
_symmetry.space_group_name_H-M   'P 1'
#
loop_
_entity.id
_entity.type
_entity.pdbx_description
1 polymer ?
#
loop_
_entity_poly.entity_id
_entity_poly.type
_entity_poly.pdbx_seq_one_letter_code
_entity_poly.pdbx_strand_id
1 'polypeptide(L)'
;MTQSEQKGRSILTTLLIVMVGQVGCLTLVIILASVFGGLWLDKTFDTKPVFTLALLFAGIPVSVLVMLAVARRTLARLKDKAENESKSSS
;
A
#
# COMPACT_ATOMS: atom_id res chain seq x y z
N MET A 1 -23.17 10.13 -30.26
CA MET A 1 -23.03 9.09 -29.22
C MET A 1 -21.62 9.14 -28.58
N THR A 2 -21.03 10.31 -28.35
CA THR A 2 -19.56 10.43 -28.13
C THR A 2 -19.12 11.06 -26.80
N GLN A 3 -20.04 11.52 -25.94
CA GLN A 3 -19.67 12.22 -24.68
C GLN A 3 -19.38 11.29 -23.48
N SER A 4 -19.99 10.10 -23.42
CA SER A 4 -19.80 9.18 -22.29
C SER A 4 -18.43 8.48 -22.31
N GLU A 5 -17.94 8.12 -23.49
CA GLU A 5 -16.65 7.44 -23.70
C GLU A 5 -15.45 8.33 -23.33
N GLN A 6 -15.50 9.62 -23.67
CA GLN A 6 -14.42 10.56 -23.37
C GLN A 6 -14.31 10.83 -21.85
N LYS A 7 -15.45 10.95 -21.15
CA LYS A 7 -15.47 11.15 -19.70
C LYS A 7 -14.90 9.94 -18.96
N GLY A 8 -15.28 8.73 -19.36
CA GLY A 8 -14.73 7.48 -18.79
C GLY A 8 -13.23 7.36 -18.98
N ARG A 9 -12.73 7.63 -20.20
CA ARG A 9 -11.31 7.53 -20.50
C ARG A 9 -10.47 8.58 -19.76
N SER A 10 -10.98 9.79 -19.58
CA SER A 10 -10.32 10.81 -18.74
C SER A 10 -10.23 10.40 -17.27
N ILE A 11 -11.30 9.83 -16.69
CA ILE A 11 -11.30 9.35 -15.30
C ILE A 11 -10.28 8.21 -15.11
N LEU A 12 -10.21 7.26 -16.05
CA LEU A 12 -9.23 6.18 -16.02
C LEU A 12 -7.78 6.72 -16.12
N THR A 13 -7.56 7.72 -16.98
CA THR A 13 -6.23 8.32 -17.14
C THR A 13 -5.81 9.08 -15.89
N THR A 14 -6.73 9.84 -15.26
CA THR A 14 -6.49 10.50 -13.97
C THR A 14 -6.20 9.48 -12.86
N LEU A 15 -6.95 8.38 -12.78
CA LEU A 15 -6.70 7.29 -11.82
C LEU A 15 -5.32 6.66 -12.03
N LEU A 16 -4.94 6.39 -13.27
CA LEU A 16 -3.62 5.85 -13.59
C LEU A 16 -2.50 6.82 -13.17
N ILE A 17 -2.65 8.12 -13.44
CA ILE A 17 -1.68 9.13 -13.02
C ILE A 17 -1.56 9.18 -11.49
N VAL A 18 -2.67 9.17 -10.77
CA VAL A 18 -2.69 9.16 -9.29
C VAL A 18 -2.04 7.89 -8.74
N MET A 19 -2.38 6.72 -9.31
CA MET A 19 -1.79 5.43 -8.92
C MET A 19 -0.29 5.39 -9.16
N VAL A 20 0.17 5.82 -10.33
CA VAL A 20 1.61 5.88 -10.65
C VAL A 20 2.33 6.85 -9.72
N GLY A 21 1.76 8.02 -9.45
CA GLY A 21 2.31 8.99 -8.51
C GLY A 21 2.39 8.45 -7.08
N GLN A 22 1.34 7.79 -6.61
CA GLN A 22 1.28 7.23 -5.26
C GLN A 22 2.26 6.07 -5.08
N VAL A 23 2.28 5.13 -6.03
CA VAL A 23 3.18 3.97 -5.99
C VAL A 23 4.64 4.43 -6.13
N GLY A 24 4.91 5.37 -7.04
CA GLY A 24 6.25 5.92 -7.22
C GLY A 24 6.76 6.64 -5.96
N CYS A 25 5.93 7.51 -5.37
CA CYS A 25 6.28 8.22 -4.14
C CYS A 25 6.50 7.26 -2.97
N LEU A 26 5.60 6.28 -2.77
CA LEU A 26 5.72 5.28 -1.72
C LEU A 26 6.99 4.42 -1.88
N THR A 27 7.31 4.02 -3.11
CA THR A 27 8.52 3.25 -3.41
C THR A 27 9.78 4.05 -3.08
N LEU A 28 9.81 5.34 -3.44
CA LEU A 28 10.92 6.24 -3.12
C LEU A 28 11.12 6.38 -1.60
N VAL A 29 10.03 6.56 -0.86
CA VAL A 29 10.06 6.65 0.62
C VAL A 29 10.57 5.35 1.25
N ILE A 30 10.13 4.18 0.75
CA ILE A 30 10.59 2.88 1.24
C ILE A 30 12.08 2.69 0.99
N ILE A 31 12.57 3.02 -0.22
CA ILE A 31 13.99 2.92 -0.55
C ILE A 31 14.81 3.85 0.35
N LEU A 32 14.39 5.12 0.51
CA LEU A 32 15.08 6.07 1.38
C LEU A 32 15.10 5.61 2.83
N ALA A 33 13.97 5.14 3.37
CA ALA A 33 13.90 4.60 4.73
C ALA A 33 14.77 3.35 4.90
N SER A 34 14.81 2.47 3.90
CA SER A 34 15.63 1.25 3.91
C SER A 34 17.12 1.55 3.86
N VAL A 35 17.54 2.50 3.01
CA VAL A 35 18.95 2.90 2.90
C VAL A 35 19.40 3.66 4.13
N PHE A 36 18.63 4.67 4.58
CA PHE A 36 19.04 5.50 5.72
C PHE A 36 18.93 4.74 7.05
N GLY A 37 17.87 3.96 7.25
CA GLY A 37 17.70 3.09 8.40
C GLY A 37 18.70 1.93 8.40
N GLY A 38 18.95 1.32 7.23
CA GLY A 38 19.93 0.27 7.05
C GLY A 38 21.34 0.75 7.40
N LEU A 39 21.77 1.89 6.86
CA LEU A 39 23.12 2.44 7.07
C LEU A 39 23.34 2.94 8.52
N TRP A 40 22.30 3.49 9.16
CA TRP A 40 22.37 3.92 10.56
C TRP A 40 22.52 2.72 11.50
N LEU A 41 21.79 1.63 11.24
CA LEU A 41 21.91 0.43 12.05
C LEU A 41 23.19 -0.36 11.75
N ASP A 42 23.66 -0.39 10.50
CA ASP A 42 24.96 -0.97 10.09
C ASP A 42 26.13 -0.32 10.85
N LYS A 43 26.09 1.02 11.00
CA LYS A 43 27.08 1.78 11.80
C LYS A 43 26.99 1.50 13.31
N THR A 44 25.85 1.01 13.80
CA THR A 44 25.65 0.71 15.22
C THR A 44 26.12 -0.70 15.58
N PHE A 45 26.14 -1.62 14.61
CA PHE A 45 26.50 -3.04 14.82
C PHE A 45 27.83 -3.49 14.19
N ASP A 46 28.58 -2.60 13.53
CA ASP A 46 29.91 -2.85 12.90
C ASP A 46 29.95 -4.01 11.86
N THR A 47 28.79 -4.53 11.48
CA THR A 47 28.64 -5.68 10.59
C THR A 47 28.09 -5.16 9.26
N LYS A 48 28.98 -4.98 8.27
CA LYS A 48 28.78 -4.85 6.78
C LYS A 48 27.32 -4.98 6.29
N PRO A 49 26.86 -4.36 5.18
CA PRO A 49 25.47 -3.94 4.88
C PRO A 49 24.37 -5.04 4.93
N VAL A 50 24.21 -5.74 6.05
CA VAL A 50 23.24 -6.84 6.21
C VAL A 50 21.86 -6.29 6.48
N PHE A 51 21.77 -5.11 7.12
CA PHE A 51 20.48 -4.56 7.53
C PHE A 51 19.67 -4.02 6.36
N THR A 52 20.33 -3.40 5.37
CA THR A 52 19.71 -3.01 4.10
C THR A 52 19.18 -4.22 3.34
N LEU A 53 19.91 -5.35 3.39
CA LEU A 53 19.49 -6.61 2.76
C LEU A 53 18.31 -7.25 3.53
N ALA A 54 18.34 -7.19 4.86
CA ALA A 54 17.26 -7.70 5.72
C ALA A 54 15.97 -6.87 5.59
N LEU A 55 16.05 -5.53 5.51
CA LEU A 55 14.87 -4.68 5.25
C LEU A 55 14.29 -4.91 3.86
N LEU A 56 15.14 -5.15 2.85
CA LEU A 56 14.71 -5.52 1.51
C LEU A 56 13.98 -6.88 1.53
N PHE A 57 14.54 -7.89 2.20
CA PHE A 57 13.90 -9.20 2.36
C PHE A 57 12.64 -9.14 3.24
N ALA A 58 12.59 -8.25 4.22
CA ALA A 58 11.42 -8.01 5.07
C ALA A 58 10.32 -7.22 4.34
N GLY A 59 10.64 -6.47 3.28
CA GLY A 59 9.65 -5.78 2.46
C GLY A 59 8.63 -6.73 1.82
N ILE A 60 9.07 -7.94 1.42
CA ILE A 60 8.22 -8.98 0.85
C ILE A 60 7.16 -9.49 1.86
N PRO A 61 7.51 -10.00 3.06
CA PRO A 61 6.54 -10.43 4.05
C PRO A 61 5.71 -9.27 4.61
N VAL A 62 6.28 -8.07 4.77
CA VAL A 62 5.54 -6.89 5.22
C VAL A 62 4.45 -6.49 4.22
N SER A 63 4.74 -6.50 2.92
CA SER A 63 3.74 -6.24 1.88
C SER A 63 2.54 -7.19 1.95
N VAL A 64 2.81 -8.50 2.08
CA VAL A 64 1.77 -9.53 2.21
C VAL A 64 0.94 -9.35 3.49
N LEU A 65 1.59 -9.04 4.62
CA LEU A 65 0.91 -8.79 5.89
C LEU A 65 -0.01 -7.56 5.84
N VAL A 66 0.45 -6.47 5.22
CA VAL A 66 -0.35 -5.24 5.07
C VAL A 66 -1.56 -5.51 4.18
N MET A 67 -1.37 -6.20 3.05
CA MET A 67 -2.47 -6.56 2.14
C MET A 67 -3.53 -7.41 2.87
N LEU A 68 -3.11 -8.40 3.64
CA LEU A 68 -3.99 -9.25 4.45
C LEU A 68 -4.73 -8.47 5.54
N ALA A 69 -4.05 -7.55 6.23
CA ALA A 69 -4.66 -6.74 7.28
C ALA A 69 -5.72 -5.78 6.70
N VAL A 70 -5.43 -5.16 5.56
CA VAL A 70 -6.37 -4.27 4.86
C VAL A 70 -7.57 -5.08 4.36
N ALA A 71 -7.35 -6.21 3.71
CA ALA A 71 -8.43 -7.08 3.24
C ALA A 71 -9.35 -7.50 4.40
N ARG A 72 -8.79 -7.96 5.53
CA ARG A 72 -9.56 -8.34 6.72
C ARG A 72 -10.38 -7.19 7.28
N ARG A 73 -9.82 -5.98 7.35
CA ARG A 73 -10.56 -4.79 7.78
C ARG A 73 -11.71 -4.46 6.84
N THR A 74 -11.50 -4.53 5.53
CA THR A 74 -12.56 -4.30 4.54
C THR A 74 -13.67 -5.34 4.65
N LEU A 75 -13.33 -6.64 4.77
CA LEU A 75 -14.33 -7.69 4.98
C LEU A 75 -15.12 -7.50 6.30
N ALA A 76 -14.44 -7.12 7.39
CA ALA A 76 -15.11 -6.84 8.66
C ALA A 76 -16.09 -5.66 8.54
N ARG A 77 -15.70 -4.58 7.85
CA ARG A 77 -16.57 -3.43 7.57
C ARG A 77 -17.79 -3.79 6.71
N LEU A 78 -17.62 -4.68 5.72
CA LEU A 78 -18.72 -5.17 4.89
C LEU A 78 -19.71 -6.00 5.71
N LYS A 79 -19.22 -6.87 6.61
CA LYS A 79 -20.06 -7.64 7.53
C LYS A 79 -20.84 -6.74 8.48
N ASP A 80 -20.18 -5.77 9.09
CA ASP A 80 -20.80 -4.75 9.96
C ASP A 80 -21.92 -3.98 9.23
N LYS A 81 -21.69 -3.62 7.96
CA LYS A 81 -22.69 -2.91 7.16
C LYS A 81 -23.91 -3.79 6.81
N ALA A 82 -23.67 -5.07 6.51
CA ALA A 82 -24.75 -6.03 6.23
C ALA A 82 -25.62 -6.32 7.47
N GLU A 83 -25.01 -6.40 8.67
CA GLU A 83 -25.74 -6.65 9.92
C GLU A 83 -26.58 -5.43 10.35
N ASN A 84 -26.06 -4.22 10.16
CA ASN A 84 -26.78 -2.98 10.49
C ASN A 84 -27.97 -2.70 9.54
N GLU A 85 -27.90 -3.08 8.26
CA GLU A 85 -29.05 -2.97 7.35
C GLU A 85 -30.17 -3.97 7.68
N SER A 86 -29.84 -5.16 8.21
CA SER A 86 -30.84 -6.13 8.69
C SER A 86 -31.57 -5.66 9.96
N LYS A 87 -30.92 -4.85 10.80
CA LYS A 87 -31.50 -4.41 12.09
C LYS A 87 -32.31 -3.12 11.98
N SER A 88 -32.20 -2.39 10.87
CA SER A 88 -32.99 -1.17 10.60
C SER A 88 -34.33 -1.46 9.90
N SER A 89 -34.62 -2.72 9.55
CA SER A 89 -35.84 -3.15 8.83
C SER A 89 -36.73 -4.10 9.66
N SER A 90 -36.52 -4.20 10.97
CA SER A 90 -37.37 -4.94 11.92
C SER A 90 -37.86 -4.04 13.05
#